data_AF-S9R9M9-F1
#
_entry.id   AF-S9R9M9-F1
#
_cell.length_a   1.000
_cell.length_b   1.000
_cell.length_c   1.000
_cell.angle_alpha   90.00
_cell.angle_beta   90.00
_cell.angle_gamma   90.00
#
_symmetry.space_group_name_H-M   'P 1'
#
loop_
_entity.id
_entity.type
_entity.pdbx_description
1 polymer ?
#
loop_
_entity_poly.entity_id
_entity_poly.type
_entity_poly.pdbx_seq_one_letter_code
_entity_poly.pdbx_strand_id
1 'polypeptide(L)'
;MPELPKYHYVGSVQYQPVKPSPHENLTELYGLSELAKKVGRIDEHGNKRKMRRSYKAYIQDLPGHNEIIKDDTLKQWLANPIMEDVSVDEDQLIQAFSHVQPGILPGFNPKVFGLDDDAPVGPGSRDSSQPKSPVRTRRP
;
A
#
# COMPACT_ATOMS: atom_id res chain seq x y z
N MET A 1 44.78 -45.84 35.49
CA MET A 1 43.34 -45.47 35.41
C MET A 1 42.75 -46.26 34.26
N PRO A 2 41.76 -47.15 34.50
CA PRO A 2 41.18 -47.94 33.42
C PRO A 2 40.41 -47.04 32.45
N GLU A 3 40.54 -47.29 31.16
CA GLU A 3 39.81 -46.56 30.12
C GLU A 3 38.34 -46.98 30.12
N LEU A 4 37.44 -46.00 30.12
CA LEU A 4 35.99 -46.23 30.11
C LEU A 4 35.55 -46.77 28.74
N PRO A 5 34.55 -47.68 28.69
CA PRO A 5 34.06 -48.23 27.44
C PRO A 5 33.44 -47.14 26.56
N LYS A 6 33.92 -47.04 25.31
CA LYS A 6 33.48 -46.05 24.32
C LYS A 6 32.30 -46.59 23.51
N TYR A 7 31.14 -45.97 23.66
CA TYR A 7 29.92 -46.30 22.92
C TYR A 7 29.97 -45.74 21.48
N HIS A 8 29.35 -46.44 20.53
CA HIS A 8 29.29 -45.99 19.14
C HIS A 8 28.44 -44.71 19.00
N TYR A 9 28.87 -43.81 18.12
CA TYR A 9 28.19 -42.55 17.74
C TYR A 9 28.03 -41.45 18.81
N VAL A 10 28.19 -41.75 20.10
CA VAL A 10 28.12 -40.76 21.18
C VAL A 10 29.25 -39.74 21.04
N GLY A 11 28.90 -38.46 20.85
CA GLY A 11 29.88 -37.38 20.65
C GLY A 11 30.63 -37.43 19.32
N SER A 12 30.13 -38.20 18.33
CA SER A 12 30.72 -38.27 16.98
C SER A 12 30.73 -36.92 16.25
N VAL A 13 29.78 -36.04 16.59
CA VAL A 13 29.68 -34.68 16.08
C VAL A 13 29.38 -33.75 17.24
N GLN A 14 30.07 -32.62 17.30
CA GLN A 14 29.75 -31.53 18.21
C GLN A 14 28.93 -30.48 17.46
N TYR A 15 27.83 -30.04 18.06
CA TYR A 15 26.99 -28.98 17.51
C TYR A 15 27.06 -27.76 18.42
N GLN A 16 27.12 -26.58 17.81
CA GLN A 16 26.96 -25.33 18.53
C GLN A 16 25.47 -24.97 18.60
N PRO A 17 25.01 -24.33 19.68
CA PRO A 17 23.66 -23.77 19.73
C PRO A 17 23.42 -22.81 18.57
N VAL A 18 22.22 -22.87 17.99
CA VAL A 18 21.82 -21.97 16.91
C VAL A 18 21.74 -20.54 17.44
N LYS A 19 22.35 -19.59 16.72
CA LYS A 19 22.32 -18.15 17.03
C LYS A 19 21.68 -17.40 15.85
N PRO A 20 20.67 -16.54 16.10
CA PRO A 20 20.00 -16.29 17.38
C PRO A 20 19.18 -17.51 17.86
N SER A 21 18.93 -17.59 19.16
CA SER A 21 18.07 -18.63 19.72
C SER A 21 16.60 -18.19 19.67
N PRO A 22 15.64 -19.04 19.28
CA PRO A 22 14.21 -18.69 19.33
C PRO A 22 13.67 -18.43 20.76
N HIS A 23 14.42 -18.84 21.79
CA HIS A 23 14.08 -18.57 23.18
C HIS A 23 14.46 -17.15 23.61
N GLU A 24 15.26 -16.43 22.81
CA GLU A 24 15.57 -15.03 23.02
C GLU A 24 14.42 -14.15 22.51
N ASN A 25 14.22 -12.98 23.13
CA ASN A 25 13.28 -12.00 22.60
C ASN A 25 13.86 -11.36 21.33
N LEU A 26 13.56 -11.97 20.17
CA LEU A 26 14.05 -11.50 18.87
C LEU A 26 13.55 -10.08 18.53
N THR A 27 12.39 -9.67 19.05
CA THR A 27 11.88 -8.31 18.80
C THR A 27 12.74 -7.25 19.48
N GLU A 28 13.24 -7.53 20.69
CA GLU A 28 14.18 -6.64 21.38
C GLU A 28 15.59 -6.77 20.81
N LEU A 29 16.07 -7.99 20.55
CA LEU A 29 17.41 -8.26 20.03
C LEU A 29 17.67 -7.55 18.69
N TYR A 30 16.66 -7.48 17.81
CA TYR A 30 16.73 -6.80 16.53
C TYR A 30 16.14 -5.38 16.54
N GLY A 31 15.81 -4.82 17.71
CA GLY A 31 15.31 -3.44 17.83
C GLY A 31 13.95 -3.19 17.17
N LEU A 32 13.13 -4.22 17.01
CA LEU A 32 11.81 -4.16 16.36
C LEU A 32 10.68 -3.74 17.31
N SER A 33 10.96 -3.58 18.62
CA SER A 33 9.96 -3.21 19.63
C SER A 33 9.27 -1.87 19.33
N GLU A 34 10.03 -0.85 18.91
CA GLU A 34 9.47 0.46 18.53
C GLU A 34 8.65 0.39 17.25
N LEU A 35 9.04 -0.46 16.29
CA LEU A 35 8.22 -0.74 15.11
C LEU A 35 6.90 -1.41 15.51
N ALA A 36 6.97 -2.43 16.37
CA ALA A 36 5.80 -3.13 16.88
C ALA A 36 4.84 -2.19 17.61
N LYS A 37 5.35 -1.23 18.39
CA LYS A 37 4.53 -0.17 19.01
C LYS A 37 3.86 0.74 18.00
N LYS A 38 4.48 1.03 16.85
CA LYS A 38 3.93 1.89 15.79
C LYS A 38 2.89 1.20 14.90
N VAL A 39 3.10 -0.07 14.55
CA VAL A 39 2.23 -0.81 13.59
C VAL A 39 1.38 -1.90 14.22
N GLY A 40 1.55 -2.18 15.51
CA GLY A 40 0.78 -3.17 16.25
C GLY A 40 -0.72 -2.91 16.23
N ARG A 41 -1.51 -3.98 16.35
CA ARG A 41 -2.98 -3.93 16.39
C ARG A 41 -3.52 -3.20 17.61
N ILE A 42 -2.74 -3.19 18.69
CA ILE A 42 -3.06 -2.59 19.97
C ILE A 42 -2.01 -1.52 20.23
N ASP A 43 -2.48 -0.35 20.64
CA ASP A 43 -1.65 0.78 21.04
C ASP A 43 -1.14 0.61 22.48
N GLU A 44 -0.19 1.44 22.90
CA GLU A 44 0.40 1.40 24.26
C GLU A 44 -0.66 1.57 25.38
N HIS A 45 -1.78 2.21 25.05
CA HIS A 45 -2.92 2.43 25.94
C HIS A 45 -4.01 1.34 25.86
N GLY A 46 -3.77 0.24 25.12
CA GLY A 46 -4.74 -0.85 24.96
C GLY A 46 -5.82 -0.61 23.90
N ASN A 47 -5.80 0.54 23.22
CA ASN A 47 -6.75 0.88 22.16
C ASN A 47 -6.44 0.15 20.84
N LYS A 48 -7.46 -0.16 20.04
CA LYS A 48 -7.26 -0.78 18.71
C LYS A 48 -6.78 0.25 17.70
N ARG A 49 -5.63 -0.02 17.05
CA ARG A 49 -5.13 0.80 15.94
C ARG A 49 -5.85 0.44 14.64
N LYS A 50 -6.36 1.45 13.92
CA LYS A 50 -7.10 1.28 12.66
C LYS A 50 -6.15 1.54 11.48
N MET A 51 -6.04 0.56 10.58
CA MET A 51 -5.31 0.70 9.32
C MET A 51 -6.26 0.41 8.17
N ARG A 52 -6.27 1.28 7.15
CA ARG A 52 -7.04 1.01 5.93
C ARG A 52 -6.34 -0.08 5.13
N ARG A 53 -7.14 -0.94 4.48
CA ARG A 53 -6.61 -1.99 3.59
C ARG A 53 -5.90 -1.39 2.37
N SER A 54 -6.35 -0.22 1.91
CA SER A 54 -5.74 0.54 0.84
C SER A 54 -4.89 1.69 1.40
N TYR A 55 -4.03 2.25 0.55
CA TYR A 55 -3.24 3.43 0.86
C TYR A 55 -4.05 4.74 0.85
N LYS A 56 -5.40 4.68 0.94
CA LYS A 56 -6.27 5.86 0.95
C LYS A 56 -5.92 6.85 2.07
N ALA A 57 -5.30 6.39 3.17
CA ALA A 57 -4.84 7.29 4.23
C ALA A 57 -3.80 8.32 3.75
N TYR A 58 -3.02 8.01 2.70
CA TYR A 58 -1.95 8.85 2.15
C TYR A 58 -2.38 9.72 0.96
N ILE A 59 -3.57 9.47 0.40
CA ILE A 59 -4.10 10.25 -0.74
C ILE A 59 -5.36 11.03 -0.36
N GLN A 60 -5.76 10.94 0.91
CA GLN A 60 -6.95 11.64 1.42
C GLN A 60 -6.70 13.14 1.62
N ASP A 61 -5.44 13.51 1.82
CA ASP A 61 -4.95 14.89 1.92
C ASP A 61 -4.63 15.51 0.55
N LEU A 62 -4.56 14.72 -0.52
CA LEU A 62 -4.34 15.21 -1.87
C LEU A 62 -5.64 15.81 -2.47
N PRO A 63 -5.54 16.86 -3.29
CA PRO A 63 -6.70 17.42 -3.98
C PRO A 63 -7.26 16.44 -5.02
N GLY A 64 -8.55 16.59 -5.32
CA GLY A 64 -9.25 15.81 -6.34
C GLY A 64 -9.80 14.45 -5.90
N HIS A 65 -10.54 13.83 -6.82
CA HIS A 65 -11.07 12.49 -6.62
C HIS A 65 -10.09 11.45 -7.15
N ASN A 66 -9.22 10.98 -6.25
CA ASN A 66 -8.15 10.04 -6.57
C ASN A 66 -8.61 8.58 -6.42
N GLU A 67 -8.94 7.93 -7.53
CA GLU A 67 -9.22 6.49 -7.56
C GLU A 67 -7.95 5.64 -7.42
N ILE A 68 -8.05 4.52 -6.71
CA ILE A 68 -6.92 3.58 -6.52
C ILE A 68 -6.97 2.53 -7.62
N ILE A 69 -6.12 2.71 -8.63
CA ILE A 69 -5.98 1.80 -9.78
C ILE A 69 -4.87 0.79 -9.50
N LYS A 70 -5.05 -0.44 -9.95
CA LYS A 70 -4.00 -1.46 -9.94
C LYS A 70 -3.27 -1.41 -11.27
N ASP A 71 -1.99 -1.07 -11.22
CA ASP A 71 -1.10 -1.06 -12.38
C ASP A 71 0.25 -1.69 -12.00
N ASP A 72 0.80 -2.48 -12.91
CA ASP A 72 2.07 -3.20 -12.76
C ASP A 72 3.22 -2.57 -13.59
N THR A 73 2.97 -1.46 -14.30
CA THR A 73 3.97 -0.73 -15.11
C THR A 73 5.25 -0.41 -14.33
N LEU A 74 5.15 0.04 -13.07
CA LEU A 74 6.32 0.32 -12.23
C LEU A 74 7.24 -0.90 -12.05
N LYS A 75 6.66 -2.12 -11.98
CA LYS A 75 7.46 -3.36 -11.89
C LYS A 75 8.18 -3.63 -13.22
N GLN A 76 7.51 -3.38 -14.34
CA GLN A 76 8.10 -3.51 -15.66
C GLN A 76 9.24 -2.51 -15.88
N TRP A 77 9.08 -1.27 -15.43
CA TRP A 77 10.12 -0.23 -15.49
C TRP A 77 11.29 -0.54 -14.57
N LEU A 78 11.06 -1.17 -13.41
CA LEU A 78 12.15 -1.65 -12.56
C LEU A 78 12.91 -2.82 -13.21
N ALA A 79 12.21 -3.70 -13.94
CA ALA A 79 12.83 -4.79 -14.67
C ALA A 79 13.61 -4.32 -15.90
N ASN A 80 13.19 -3.21 -16.52
CA ASN A 80 13.83 -2.60 -17.69
C ASN A 80 14.07 -1.11 -17.41
N PRO A 81 15.07 -0.77 -16.58
CA PRO A 81 15.32 0.61 -16.18
C PRO A 81 15.88 1.42 -17.35
N ILE A 82 15.41 2.65 -17.47
CA ILE A 82 16.03 3.65 -18.36
C ILE A 82 17.27 4.17 -17.62
N MET A 83 18.44 3.97 -18.21
CA MET A 83 19.74 4.28 -17.58
C MET A 83 20.26 5.68 -17.90
N GLU A 84 19.74 6.28 -18.97
CA GLU A 84 20.19 7.57 -19.49
C GLU A 84 19.11 8.63 -19.27
N ASP A 85 19.54 9.87 -19.11
CA ASP A 85 18.63 11.01 -19.02
C ASP A 85 17.88 11.19 -20.35
N VAL A 86 16.60 11.55 -20.26
CA VAL A 86 15.78 11.79 -21.44
C VAL A 86 15.99 13.24 -21.91
N SER A 87 16.43 13.42 -23.15
CA SER A 87 16.53 14.76 -23.75
C SER A 87 15.14 15.37 -23.94
N VAL A 88 14.93 16.58 -23.40
CA VAL A 88 13.66 17.31 -23.50
C VAL A 88 13.86 18.55 -24.37
N ASP A 89 13.08 18.65 -25.46
CA ASP A 89 12.99 19.85 -26.30
C ASP A 89 11.78 20.69 -25.85
N GLU A 90 12.05 21.79 -25.15
CA GLU A 90 11.02 22.64 -24.56
C GLU A 90 10.24 23.42 -25.62
N ASP A 91 10.90 23.91 -26.67
CA ASP A 91 10.26 24.69 -27.73
C ASP A 91 9.26 23.83 -28.49
N GLN A 92 9.63 22.58 -28.77
CA GLN A 92 8.74 21.61 -29.40
C GLN A 92 7.51 21.31 -28.52
N LEU A 93 7.71 21.15 -27.21
CA LEU A 93 6.60 20.91 -26.27
C LEU A 93 5.66 22.11 -26.20
N ILE A 94 6.20 23.33 -26.07
CA ILE A 94 5.38 24.55 -26.02
C ILE A 94 4.56 24.69 -27.31
N GLN A 95 5.19 24.50 -28.47
CA GLN A 95 4.49 24.54 -29.74
C GLN A 95 3.37 23.50 -29.79
N ALA A 96 3.63 22.26 -29.38
CA ALA A 96 2.65 21.18 -29.39
C ALA A 96 1.44 21.47 -28.48
N PHE A 97 1.66 22.02 -27.27
CA PHE A 97 0.58 22.32 -26.33
C PHE A 97 -0.15 23.65 -26.60
N SER A 98 0.44 24.56 -27.39
CA SER A 98 -0.19 25.85 -27.75
C SER A 98 -1.38 25.74 -28.71
N HIS A 99 -1.45 24.66 -29.49
CA HIS A 99 -2.51 24.44 -30.49
C HIS A 99 -3.80 23.83 -29.91
N VAL A 100 -3.88 23.63 -28.59
CA VAL A 100 -5.10 23.12 -27.94
C VAL A 100 -6.19 24.19 -27.99
N GLN A 101 -7.20 23.96 -28.82
CA GLN A 101 -8.33 24.89 -28.97
C GLN A 101 -9.25 24.82 -27.74
N PRO A 102 -9.74 25.97 -27.23
CA PRO A 102 -10.78 25.99 -26.23
C PRO A 102 -12.04 25.29 -26.74
N GLY A 103 -12.53 24.28 -26.02
CA GLY A 103 -13.69 23.49 -26.42
C GLY A 103 -14.09 22.47 -25.35
N ILE A 104 -15.26 21.84 -25.55
CA ILE A 104 -15.73 20.77 -24.67
C ILE A 104 -15.06 19.46 -25.08
N LEU A 105 -14.53 18.72 -24.11
CA LEU A 105 -14.01 17.37 -24.29
C LEU A 105 -15.15 16.35 -24.08
N PRO A 106 -15.73 15.76 -25.14
CA PRO A 106 -16.83 14.82 -24.98
C PRO A 106 -16.39 13.56 -24.23
N GLY A 107 -17.21 13.09 -23.30
CA GLY A 107 -16.93 11.88 -22.51
C GLY A 107 -15.93 12.06 -21.37
N PHE A 108 -15.35 13.25 -21.19
CA PHE A 108 -14.50 13.55 -20.05
C PHE A 108 -15.35 13.87 -18.81
N ASN A 109 -15.07 13.18 -17.70
CA ASN A 109 -15.81 13.36 -16.44
C ASN A 109 -15.02 14.30 -15.49
N PRO A 110 -15.51 15.53 -15.22
CA PRO A 110 -14.81 16.48 -14.37
C PRO A 110 -14.81 16.09 -12.88
N LYS A 111 -15.53 15.03 -12.46
CA LYS A 111 -15.52 14.55 -11.08
C LYS A 111 -14.12 14.21 -10.56
N VAL A 112 -13.19 13.85 -11.45
CA VAL A 112 -11.79 13.59 -11.10
C VAL A 112 -11.15 14.81 -10.41
N PHE A 113 -11.58 16.03 -10.74
CA PHE A 113 -11.08 17.24 -10.10
C PHE A 113 -11.58 17.44 -8.67
N GLY A 114 -12.68 16.80 -8.26
CA GLY A 114 -13.21 16.86 -6.89
C GLY A 114 -13.49 18.28 -6.38
N LEU A 115 -13.77 19.23 -7.29
CA LEU A 115 -13.95 20.64 -6.94
C LEU A 115 -15.36 20.97 -6.43
N ASP A 116 -16.39 20.19 -6.82
CA ASP A 116 -17.79 20.39 -6.42
C ASP A 116 -18.55 19.04 -6.33
N ASP A 117 -19.32 18.83 -5.27
CA ASP A 117 -20.30 17.72 -5.15
C ASP A 117 -21.68 18.05 -5.75
N ASP A 118 -21.92 19.29 -6.23
CA ASP A 118 -23.23 19.79 -6.68
C ASP A 118 -23.21 20.50 -8.04
N ALA A 119 -22.63 19.88 -9.08
CA ALA A 119 -23.11 20.15 -10.43
C ALA A 119 -24.37 19.28 -10.66
N PRO A 120 -25.53 19.83 -11.09
CA PRO A 120 -26.75 19.04 -11.23
C PRO A 120 -26.52 17.97 -12.28
N VAL A 121 -26.34 16.74 -11.81
CA VAL A 121 -26.28 15.54 -12.63
C VAL A 121 -27.66 15.40 -13.27
N GLY A 122 -27.73 15.49 -14.60
CA GLY A 122 -28.94 15.18 -15.35
C GLY A 122 -29.54 13.82 -14.92
N PRO A 123 -30.85 13.61 -15.12
CA PRO A 123 -31.56 12.50 -14.50
C PRO A 123 -31.03 11.17 -15.07
N GLY A 124 -30.24 10.42 -14.29
CA GLY A 124 -29.86 9.06 -14.71
C GLY A 124 -28.74 8.35 -13.96
N SER A 125 -27.82 9.02 -13.29
CA SER A 125 -26.65 8.31 -12.72
C SER A 125 -26.87 7.87 -11.27
N ARG A 126 -27.31 6.62 -11.08
CA ARG A 126 -27.25 5.95 -9.78
C ARG A 126 -25.79 5.66 -9.41
N ASP A 127 -25.33 6.28 -8.33
CA ASP A 127 -24.04 6.03 -7.72
C ASP A 127 -23.99 4.63 -7.08
N SER A 128 -23.12 3.75 -7.61
CA SER A 128 -22.93 2.38 -7.13
C SER A 128 -22.03 2.28 -5.89
N SER A 129 -21.54 3.40 -5.36
CA SER A 129 -20.65 3.42 -4.19
C SER A 129 -21.39 3.50 -2.84
N GLN A 130 -22.70 3.76 -2.85
CA GLN A 130 -23.53 3.79 -1.65
C GLN A 130 -23.83 2.37 -1.15
N PRO A 131 -23.54 2.03 0.13
CA PRO A 131 -23.93 0.75 0.69
C PRO A 131 -25.46 0.61 0.67
N LYS A 132 -25.98 -0.55 0.22
CA LYS A 132 -27.42 -0.85 0.26
C LYS A 132 -27.94 -0.66 1.68
N SER A 133 -28.81 0.33 1.89
CA SER A 133 -29.51 0.54 3.15
C SER A 133 -30.22 -0.75 3.58
N PRO A 134 -30.15 -1.15 4.86
CA PRO A 134 -30.75 -2.40 5.31
C PRO A 134 -32.27 -2.36 5.12
N VAL A 135 -32.80 -3.39 4.45
CA VAL A 135 -34.24 -3.60 4.29
C VAL A 135 -34.85 -3.83 5.67
N ARG A 136 -35.69 -2.90 6.12
CA ARG A 136 -36.47 -3.04 7.35
C ARG A 136 -37.52 -4.14 7.14
N THR A 137 -37.18 -5.38 7.46
CA THR A 137 -38.14 -6.48 7.54
C THR A 137 -39.13 -6.17 8.66
N ARG A 138 -40.37 -5.83 8.31
CA ARG A 138 -41.48 -5.89 9.27
C ARG A 138 -41.74 -7.37 9.53
N ARG A 139 -41.51 -7.81 10.77
CA ARG A 139 -41.96 -9.15 11.21
C ARG A 139 -43.48 -9.11 11.45
N PRO A 140 -44.17 -10.24 11.20
CA PRO A 140 -45.62 -10.38 11.36
C PRO A 140 -46.06 -10.25 12.82
#